data_AF-A0A822G188-F1
#
_entry.id   AF-A0A822G188-F1
#
_cell.length_a   1.000
_cell.length_b   1.000
_cell.length_c   1.000
_cell.angle_alpha   90.00
_cell.angle_beta   90.00
_cell.angle_gamma   90.00
#
_symmetry.space_group_name_H-M   'P 1'
#
loop_
_entity.id
_entity.type
_entity.pdbx_description
1 polymer ?
#
loop_
_entity_poly.entity_id
_entity_poly.type
_entity_poly.pdbx_seq_one_letter_code
_entity_poly.pdbx_strand_id
1 'polypeptide(L)'
;YSDIENEIIEDAFMDGKTEVEIDGDRLVDLGYMLDYTKSDKSNVHFIKRFSVIKSKANASLRTERFSTSLPIPWEPSDEEFGLDPQARQEIHNRYINQKGCGSKTFSAVVEDVATGIITEGTALGKQREAEWLAQQLLAVKHHGTAPKRESLALSKVIGETCIFLYTRDGF
;
A
#
# COMPACT_ATOMS: atom_id res chain seq x y z
N TYR A 1 -0.42 16.26 19.12
CA TYR A 1 -1.12 14.99 19.04
C TYR A 1 -0.11 13.85 19.11
N SER A 2 -0.43 12.77 19.80
CA SER A 2 0.32 11.51 19.75
C SER A 2 0.18 10.82 18.38
N ASP A 3 0.99 9.80 18.11
CA ASP A 3 0.93 9.06 16.83
C ASP A 3 -0.46 8.44 16.59
N ILE A 4 -1.07 7.90 17.64
CA ILE A 4 -2.42 7.30 17.58
C ILE A 4 -3.48 8.39 17.37
N GLU A 5 -3.38 9.52 18.06
CA GLU A 5 -4.29 10.66 17.85
C GLU A 5 -4.20 11.21 16.42
N ASN A 6 -2.98 11.29 15.87
CA ASN A 6 -2.78 11.71 14.48
C ASN A 6 -3.45 10.74 13.50
N GLU A 7 -3.34 9.43 13.71
CA GLU A 7 -4.00 8.42 12.88
C GLU A 7 -5.53 8.57 12.92
N ILE A 8 -6.11 8.73 14.12
CA ILE A 8 -7.55 8.96 14.29
C ILE A 8 -8.03 10.24 13.60
N ILE A 9 -7.27 11.34 13.73
CA ILE A 9 -7.57 12.63 13.09
C ILE A 9 -7.49 12.50 11.57
N GLU A 10 -6.46 11.84 11.06
CA GLU A 10 -6.24 11.69 9.62
C GLU A 10 -7.31 10.80 8.99
N ASP A 11 -7.68 9.68 9.63
CA ASP A 11 -8.77 8.82 9.18
C ASP A 11 -10.10 9.60 9.13
N ALA A 12 -10.41 10.37 10.19
CA ALA A 12 -11.61 11.21 10.21
C ALA A 12 -11.60 12.27 9.10
N PHE A 13 -10.44 12.86 8.82
CA PHE A 13 -10.27 13.82 7.74
C PHE A 13 -10.47 13.18 6.36
N MET A 14 -9.91 11.99 6.13
CA MET A 14 -10.06 11.23 4.88
C MET A 14 -11.50 10.77 4.64
N ASP A 15 -12.22 10.44 5.72
CA ASP A 15 -13.65 10.13 5.69
C ASP A 15 -14.55 11.37 5.44
N GLY A 16 -13.97 12.57 5.37
CA GLY A 16 -14.72 13.81 5.19
C GLY A 16 -15.55 14.23 6.42
N LYS A 17 -15.17 13.77 7.62
CA LYS A 17 -15.81 14.21 8.87
C LYS A 17 -15.40 15.65 9.19
N THR A 18 -16.31 16.42 9.76
CA THR A 18 -16.06 17.80 10.16
C THR A 18 -15.49 17.90 11.57
N GLU A 19 -15.74 16.90 12.42
CA GLU A 19 -15.33 16.89 13.81
C GLU A 19 -14.85 15.48 14.22
N VAL A 20 -13.88 15.43 15.13
CA VAL A 20 -13.41 14.19 15.76
C VAL A 20 -13.19 14.40 17.25
N GLU A 21 -13.58 13.42 18.06
CA GLU A 21 -13.41 13.43 19.51
C GLU A 21 -12.23 12.57 19.91
N ILE A 22 -11.39 13.09 20.80
CA ILE A 22 -10.19 12.46 21.32
C ILE A 22 -10.30 12.38 22.85
N ASP A 23 -10.09 11.18 23.40
CA ASP A 23 -10.06 10.89 24.84
C ASP A 23 -11.30 11.35 25.63
N GLY A 24 -12.45 11.53 24.98
CA GLY A 24 -13.72 11.82 25.64
C GLY A 24 -13.98 13.28 26.03
N ASP A 25 -12.96 14.15 25.97
CA ASP A 25 -13.07 15.55 26.42
C ASP A 25 -12.46 16.55 25.43
N ARG A 26 -11.69 16.11 24.44
CA ARG A 26 -11.11 17.01 23.43
C ARG A 26 -11.83 16.83 22.09
N LEU A 27 -12.23 17.95 21.49
CA LEU A 27 -12.91 17.99 20.21
C LEU A 27 -12.02 18.71 19.21
N VAL A 28 -11.83 18.10 18.04
CA VAL A 28 -11.05 18.66 16.94
C VAL A 28 -12.01 18.94 15.79
N ASP A 29 -12.20 20.21 15.47
CA ASP A 29 -12.96 20.67 14.33
C ASP A 29 -12.03 20.76 13.11
N LEU A 30 -12.22 19.85 12.16
CA LEU A 30 -11.43 19.72 10.95
C LEU A 30 -11.84 20.73 9.87
N GLY A 31 -13.07 21.26 9.95
CA GLY A 31 -13.56 22.28 9.03
C GLY A 31 -12.89 23.63 9.26
N TYR A 32 -12.74 24.02 10.53
CA TYR A 32 -12.07 25.25 10.94
C TYR A 32 -10.62 25.06 11.37
N MET A 33 -10.15 23.81 11.44
CA MET A 33 -8.81 23.45 11.92
C MET A 33 -8.55 23.97 13.33
N LEU A 34 -9.47 23.65 14.25
CA LEU A 34 -9.43 24.05 15.65
C LEU A 34 -9.46 22.83 16.57
N ASP A 35 -8.87 22.95 17.75
CA ASP A 35 -9.09 22.03 18.86
C ASP A 35 -9.53 22.79 20.10
N TYR A 36 -10.44 22.19 20.86
CA TYR A 36 -10.91 22.74 22.12
C TYR A 36 -11.40 21.65 23.06
N THR A 37 -11.45 21.97 24.35
CA THR A 37 -12.00 21.08 25.37
C THR A 37 -13.52 21.19 25.38
N LYS A 38 -14.24 20.07 25.44
CA LYS A 38 -15.72 20.02 25.53
C LYS A 38 -16.22 20.78 26.74
N SER A 39 -15.53 20.61 27.86
CA SER A 39 -15.83 21.25 29.14
C SER A 39 -15.57 22.76 29.14
N ASP A 40 -14.64 23.25 28.31
CA ASP A 40 -14.27 24.66 28.23
C ASP A 40 -13.97 25.10 26.78
N LYS A 41 -14.99 25.66 26.13
CA LYS A 41 -14.89 26.19 24.76
C LYS A 41 -14.12 27.51 24.67
N SER A 42 -13.69 28.10 25.79
CA SER A 42 -12.89 29.32 25.75
C SER A 42 -11.43 29.04 25.42
N ASN A 43 -10.96 27.81 25.70
CA ASN A 43 -9.61 27.39 25.39
C ASN A 43 -9.56 26.73 24.01
N VAL A 44 -9.34 27.54 22.98
CA VAL A 44 -9.28 27.10 21.58
C VAL A 44 -7.84 27.19 21.05
N HIS A 45 -7.40 26.15 20.36
CA HIS A 45 -6.10 26.08 19.71
C HIS A 45 -6.26 25.87 18.20
N PHE A 46 -5.48 26.59 17.40
CA PHE A 46 -5.42 26.32 15.96
C PHE A 46 -4.53 25.12 15.69
N ILE A 47 -4.97 24.26 14.78
CA ILE A 47 -4.22 23.10 14.33
C ILE A 47 -3.86 23.22 12.85
N LYS A 48 -2.85 22.48 12.43
CA LYS A 48 -2.39 22.50 11.05
C LYS A 48 -1.90 21.13 10.64
N ARG A 49 -2.33 20.68 9.47
CA ARG A 49 -1.80 19.50 8.80
C ARG A 49 -0.54 19.87 8.02
N PHE A 50 0.54 19.13 8.22
CA PHE A 50 1.76 19.27 7.44
C PHE A 50 2.35 17.89 7.15
N SER A 51 2.82 17.69 5.93
CA SER A 51 3.57 16.49 5.58
C SER A 51 5.00 16.66 6.08
N VAL A 52 5.42 15.82 7.03
CA VAL A 52 6.84 15.70 7.37
C VAL A 52 7.53 15.00 6.22
N ILE A 53 8.05 15.78 5.27
CA ILE A 53 9.05 15.27 4.35
C ILE A 53 10.27 14.99 5.23
N LYS A 54 10.43 13.74 5.67
CA LYS A 54 11.66 13.30 6.34
C LYS A 54 12.78 13.54 5.33
N SER A 55 13.45 14.69 5.45
CA SER A 55 14.55 15.03 4.55
C SER A 55 15.55 13.90 4.66
N LYS A 56 15.80 13.21 3.55
CA LYS A 56 16.75 12.10 3.42
C LYS A 56 18.18 12.61 3.50
N ALA A 57 18.51 13.40 4.52
CA ALA A 57 19.84 13.97 4.68
C ALA A 57 20.89 12.92 5.08
N ASN A 58 20.51 11.65 5.35
CA ASN A 58 21.45 10.54 5.40
C ASN A 58 20.80 9.22 4.92
N ALA A 59 21.53 8.53 4.03
CA ALA A 59 21.25 7.23 3.41
C ALA A 59 20.31 7.20 2.19
N SER A 60 20.73 7.85 1.09
CA SER A 60 20.52 7.24 -0.22
C SER A 60 21.53 6.10 -0.41
N LEU A 61 21.23 4.92 0.12
CA LEU A 61 21.92 3.67 -0.27
C LEU A 61 21.36 3.09 -1.59
N ARG A 62 20.49 3.84 -2.28
CA ARG A 62 19.68 3.34 -3.41
C ARG A 62 19.98 4.01 -4.76
N THR A 63 20.87 5.01 -4.82
CA THR A 63 21.14 5.77 -6.06
C THR A 63 21.99 5.04 -7.09
N GLU A 64 22.79 4.02 -6.73
CA GLU A 64 23.68 3.34 -7.69
C GLU A 64 23.08 2.13 -8.40
N ARG A 65 21.83 1.74 -8.12
CA ARG A 65 21.20 0.57 -8.79
C ARG A 65 20.37 0.92 -10.03
N PHE A 66 20.27 2.20 -10.39
CA PHE A 66 19.43 2.67 -11.51
C PHE A 66 20.20 3.57 -12.49
N SER A 67 21.47 3.31 -12.77
CA SER A 67 22.26 4.07 -13.76
C SER A 67 21.82 3.90 -15.23
N THR A 68 20.70 3.23 -15.48
CA THR A 68 20.03 3.21 -16.79
C THR A 68 18.51 3.16 -16.60
N SER A 69 17.92 4.22 -16.05
CA SER A 69 16.51 4.51 -16.32
C SER A 69 16.41 5.19 -17.69
N LEU A 70 15.83 4.49 -18.65
CA LEU A 70 15.30 5.14 -19.85
C LEU A 70 14.25 6.16 -19.40
N PRO A 71 14.27 7.40 -19.90
CA PRO A 71 13.26 8.39 -19.56
C PRO A 71 11.91 7.92 -20.13
N ILE A 72 11.03 7.44 -19.25
CA ILE A 72 9.62 7.30 -19.58
C ILE A 72 9.02 8.69 -19.40
N PRO A 73 8.43 9.31 -20.44
CA PRO A 73 7.74 10.58 -20.29
C PRO A 73 6.53 10.34 -19.37
N TRP A 74 6.59 10.88 -18.16
CA TRP A 74 5.49 10.84 -17.22
C TRP A 74 4.73 12.15 -17.34
N GLU A 75 3.54 12.12 -17.94
CA GLU A 75 2.48 13.10 -17.69
C GLU A 75 1.41 12.43 -16.82
N PRO A 76 1.04 13.00 -15.66
CA PRO A 76 -0.04 12.45 -14.86
C PRO A 76 -1.37 12.93 -15.46
N SER A 77 -2.17 12.02 -16.01
CA SER A 77 -3.61 12.25 -16.16
C SER A 77 -4.34 11.49 -15.06
N ASP A 78 -5.31 12.14 -14.44
CA ASP A 78 -6.07 11.72 -13.26
C ASP A 78 -7.06 10.56 -13.50
N GLU A 79 -6.69 9.53 -14.28
CA GLU A 79 -7.50 8.32 -14.49
C GLU A 79 -6.90 7.13 -13.73
N GLU A 80 -7.35 7.01 -12.49
CA GLU A 80 -7.57 5.78 -11.71
C GLU A 80 -6.86 4.50 -12.22
N PHE A 81 -5.61 4.28 -11.78
CA PHE A 81 -4.83 3.05 -11.92
C PHE A 81 -4.78 2.40 -13.32
N GLY A 82 -4.83 3.20 -14.38
CA GLY A 82 -4.64 2.77 -15.77
C GLY A 82 -3.19 2.47 -16.12
N LEU A 83 -2.60 1.40 -15.57
CA LEU A 83 -1.42 0.81 -16.22
C LEU A 83 -1.83 0.42 -17.64
N ASP A 84 -1.13 0.98 -18.63
CA ASP A 84 -1.26 0.61 -20.04
C ASP A 84 -1.33 -0.94 -20.16
N PRO A 85 -2.38 -1.49 -20.79
CA PRO A 85 -2.53 -2.94 -20.96
C PRO A 85 -1.27 -3.60 -21.54
N GLN A 86 -0.52 -2.86 -22.38
CA GLN A 86 0.74 -3.32 -22.95
C GLN A 86 1.84 -3.43 -21.88
N ALA A 87 2.02 -2.41 -21.04
CA ALA A 87 2.94 -2.46 -19.91
C ALA A 87 2.63 -3.61 -18.93
N ARG A 88 1.35 -3.85 -18.63
CA ARG A 88 0.92 -5.01 -17.81
C ARG A 88 1.32 -6.34 -18.44
N GLN A 89 1.07 -6.49 -19.74
CA GLN A 89 1.42 -7.69 -20.50
C GLN A 89 2.93 -7.92 -20.55
N GLU A 90 3.72 -6.86 -20.73
CA GLU A 90 5.19 -6.96 -20.77
C GLU A 90 5.80 -7.34 -19.43
N ILE A 91 5.29 -6.79 -18.33
CA ILE A 91 5.73 -7.14 -16.97
C ILE A 91 5.40 -8.60 -16.67
N HIS A 92 4.19 -9.05 -17.00
CA HIS A 92 3.79 -10.46 -16.86
C HIS A 92 4.74 -11.37 -17.67
N ASN A 93 4.98 -11.03 -18.93
CA ASN A 93 5.87 -11.80 -19.80
C ASN A 93 7.31 -11.83 -19.26
N ARG A 94 7.83 -10.71 -18.72
CA ARG A 94 9.17 -10.71 -18.09
C ARG A 94 9.24 -11.63 -16.88
N TYR A 95 8.23 -11.62 -16.02
CA TYR A 95 8.21 -12.49 -14.84
C TYR A 95 8.21 -13.98 -15.23
N ILE A 96 7.35 -14.35 -16.20
CA ILE A 96 7.28 -15.72 -16.72
C ILE A 96 8.59 -16.13 -17.38
N ASN A 97 9.20 -15.24 -18.17
CA ASN A 97 10.41 -15.53 -18.94
C ASN A 97 11.71 -15.49 -18.11
N GLN A 98 11.82 -14.64 -17.08
CA GLN A 98 13.05 -14.51 -16.28
C GLN A 98 13.27 -15.65 -15.29
N LYS A 99 12.20 -16.29 -14.79
CA LYS A 99 12.31 -17.31 -13.73
C LYS A 99 12.34 -18.76 -14.22
N GLY A 100 12.32 -18.99 -15.55
CA GLY A 100 12.18 -20.35 -16.08
C GLY A 100 10.91 -21.05 -15.58
N CYS A 101 9.86 -20.26 -15.27
CA CYS A 101 8.62 -20.73 -14.67
C CYS A 101 7.71 -21.49 -15.65
N GLY A 102 8.21 -21.92 -16.80
CA GLY A 102 7.42 -22.50 -17.89
C GLY A 102 6.61 -23.75 -17.51
N SER A 103 6.90 -24.38 -16.37
CA SER A 103 6.18 -25.56 -15.86
C SER A 103 5.38 -25.34 -14.57
N LYS A 104 5.48 -24.17 -13.91
CA LYS A 104 4.81 -23.94 -12.63
C LYS A 104 3.36 -23.52 -12.84
N THR A 105 2.44 -24.11 -12.06
CA THR A 105 1.04 -23.67 -12.03
C THR A 105 0.94 -22.30 -11.35
N PHE A 106 -0.10 -21.52 -11.66
CA PHE A 106 -0.37 -20.25 -10.99
C PHE A 106 -0.40 -20.38 -9.47
N SER A 107 -0.99 -21.47 -8.96
CA SER A 107 -0.99 -21.82 -7.54
C SER A 107 0.42 -21.90 -6.95
N ALA A 108 1.34 -22.60 -7.63
CA ALA A 108 2.72 -22.75 -7.17
C ALA A 108 3.47 -21.40 -7.19
N VAL A 109 3.17 -20.55 -8.19
CA VAL A 109 3.72 -19.19 -8.26
C VAL A 109 3.23 -18.34 -7.09
N VAL A 110 1.95 -18.41 -6.74
CA VAL A 110 1.38 -17.69 -5.58
C VAL A 110 2.02 -18.13 -4.27
N GLU A 111 2.27 -19.43 -4.08
CA GLU A 111 2.94 -19.95 -2.88
C GLU A 111 4.41 -19.51 -2.78
N ASP A 112 5.13 -19.54 -3.90
CA ASP A 112 6.51 -19.04 -3.98
C ASP A 112 6.56 -17.55 -3.60
N VAL A 113 5.61 -16.75 -4.10
CA VAL A 113 5.54 -15.32 -3.78
C VAL A 113 5.20 -15.10 -2.31
N ALA A 114 4.17 -15.77 -1.77
CA ALA A 114 3.81 -15.67 -0.36
C ALA A 114 5.00 -16.00 0.56
N THR A 115 5.77 -17.04 0.22
CA THR A 115 6.98 -17.43 0.96
C THR A 115 8.07 -16.36 0.85
N GLY A 116 8.24 -15.76 -0.33
CA GLY A 116 9.15 -14.64 -0.56
C GLY A 116 8.81 -13.43 0.32
N ILE A 117 7.53 -13.07 0.41
CA ILE A 117 7.03 -11.97 1.24
C ILE A 117 7.38 -12.20 2.71
N ILE A 118 7.09 -13.38 3.23
CA ILE A 118 7.38 -13.74 4.63
C ILE A 118 8.89 -13.66 4.90
N THR A 119 9.71 -14.21 3.98
CA THR A 119 11.16 -14.25 4.13
C THR A 119 11.75 -12.83 4.21
N GLU A 120 11.36 -11.96 3.28
CA GLU A 120 11.84 -10.58 3.23
C GLU A 120 11.32 -9.76 4.42
N GLY A 121 10.04 -9.89 4.75
CA GLY A 121 9.46 -9.22 5.92
C GLY A 121 10.12 -9.62 7.23
N THR A 122 10.47 -10.89 7.39
CA THR A 122 11.22 -11.38 8.55
C THR A 122 12.61 -10.75 8.61
N ALA A 123 13.34 -10.69 7.48
CA ALA A 123 14.65 -10.05 7.41
C ALA A 123 14.62 -8.55 7.77
N LEU A 124 13.48 -7.89 7.53
CA LEU A 124 13.25 -6.47 7.81
C LEU A 124 12.63 -6.20 9.20
N GLY A 125 12.38 -7.24 10.00
CA GLY A 125 11.72 -7.09 11.31
C GLY A 125 10.22 -6.75 11.24
N LYS A 126 9.58 -6.96 10.08
CA LYS A 126 8.15 -6.74 9.80
C LYS A 126 7.41 -8.06 9.58
N GLN A 127 7.69 -9.04 10.45
CA GLN A 127 7.20 -10.40 10.27
C GLN A 127 5.67 -10.48 10.26
N ARG A 128 5.00 -9.76 11.17
CA ARG A 128 3.54 -9.82 11.33
C ARG A 128 2.81 -9.28 10.09
N GLU A 129 3.26 -8.16 9.55
CA GLU A 129 2.69 -7.55 8.34
C GLU A 129 2.90 -8.45 7.12
N ALA A 130 4.09 -9.04 7.00
CA ALA A 130 4.41 -9.94 5.89
C ALA A 130 3.63 -11.25 5.94
N GLU A 131 3.44 -11.83 7.13
CA GLU A 131 2.57 -13.00 7.32
C GLU A 131 1.12 -12.69 6.95
N TRP A 132 0.60 -11.53 7.37
CA TRP A 132 -0.76 -11.10 7.02
C TRP A 132 -0.91 -10.95 5.50
N LEU A 133 0.03 -10.31 4.82
CA LEU A 133 0.01 -10.15 3.36
C LEU A 133 0.11 -11.48 2.62
N ALA A 134 0.99 -12.37 3.06
CA ALA A 134 1.10 -13.71 2.51
C ALA A 134 -0.20 -14.51 2.67
N GLN A 135 -0.88 -14.38 3.81
CA GLN A 135 -2.19 -15.00 4.02
C GLN A 135 -3.26 -14.45 3.06
N GLN A 136 -3.29 -13.14 2.81
CA GLN A 136 -4.21 -12.55 1.82
C GLN A 136 -3.94 -13.12 0.42
N LEU A 137 -2.67 -13.25 0.02
CA LEU A 137 -2.29 -13.80 -1.27
C LEU A 137 -2.67 -15.30 -1.39
N LEU A 138 -2.49 -16.07 -0.33
CA LEU A 138 -2.90 -17.48 -0.29
C LEU A 138 -4.43 -17.65 -0.28
N ALA A 139 -5.19 -16.72 0.31
CA ALA A 139 -6.65 -16.74 0.23
C ALA A 139 -7.13 -16.63 -1.23
N VAL A 140 -6.48 -15.79 -2.05
CA VAL A 140 -6.76 -15.66 -3.48
C VAL A 140 -6.55 -16.97 -4.23
N LYS A 141 -5.52 -17.76 -3.86
CA LYS A 141 -5.29 -19.10 -4.43
C LYS A 141 -6.50 -20.03 -4.24
N HIS A 142 -7.10 -20.04 -3.05
CA HIS A 142 -8.26 -20.91 -2.75
C HIS A 142 -9.53 -20.50 -3.51
N HIS A 143 -9.73 -19.20 -3.76
CA HIS A 143 -10.86 -18.71 -4.55
C HIS A 143 -10.71 -18.97 -6.06
N GLY A 144 -9.48 -19.13 -6.56
CA GLY A 144 -9.22 -19.44 -7.97
C GLY A 144 -9.61 -20.87 -8.40
N THR A 145 -9.71 -21.83 -7.46
CA THR A 145 -9.92 -23.25 -7.75
C THR A 145 -11.38 -23.69 -7.95
N ALA A 146 -12.38 -22.84 -7.69
CA ALA A 146 -13.80 -23.17 -7.87
C ALA A 146 -14.58 -21.98 -8.48
N PRO A 147 -14.70 -21.88 -9.83
CA PRO A 147 -15.15 -20.62 -10.43
C PRO A 147 -16.64 -20.59 -10.83
N LYS A 148 -17.32 -19.50 -10.46
CA LYS A 148 -18.35 -18.83 -11.30
C LYS A 148 -17.63 -17.77 -12.14
N ARG A 149 -17.90 -17.72 -13.46
CA ARG A 149 -17.12 -16.97 -14.48
C ARG A 149 -16.82 -15.50 -14.15
N GLU A 150 -17.67 -14.82 -13.39
CA GLU A 150 -17.54 -13.39 -13.11
C GLU A 150 -16.57 -13.07 -11.95
N SER A 151 -16.37 -13.99 -11.01
CA SER A 151 -15.46 -13.80 -9.86
C SER A 151 -13.98 -13.96 -10.22
N LEU A 152 -13.68 -14.43 -11.43
CA LEU A 152 -12.33 -14.80 -11.88
C LEU A 152 -11.47 -13.58 -12.22
N ALA A 153 -12.08 -12.50 -12.70
CA ALA A 153 -11.37 -11.30 -13.12
C ALA A 153 -10.80 -10.55 -11.91
N LEU A 154 -11.60 -10.41 -10.84
CA LEU A 154 -11.22 -9.63 -9.67
C LEU A 154 -10.13 -10.32 -8.84
N SER A 155 -10.28 -11.63 -8.59
CA SER A 155 -9.28 -12.38 -7.82
C SER A 155 -7.93 -12.46 -8.54
N LYS A 156 -7.94 -12.58 -9.87
CA LYS A 156 -6.74 -12.54 -10.70
C LYS A 156 -6.06 -11.17 -10.66
N VAL A 157 -6.81 -10.07 -10.79
CA VAL A 157 -6.25 -8.71 -10.72
C VAL A 157 -5.65 -8.42 -9.34
N ILE A 158 -6.31 -8.84 -8.26
CA ILE A 158 -5.78 -8.70 -6.89
C ILE A 158 -4.49 -9.51 -6.73
N GLY A 159 -4.48 -10.77 -7.16
CA GLY A 159 -3.29 -11.62 -7.11
C GLY A 159 -2.12 -11.04 -7.91
N GLU A 160 -2.37 -10.58 -9.15
CA GLU A 160 -1.35 -9.94 -10.00
C GLU A 160 -0.84 -8.64 -9.39
N THR A 161 -1.71 -7.83 -8.77
CA THR A 161 -1.34 -6.58 -8.11
C THR A 161 -0.51 -6.85 -6.86
N CYS A 162 -0.86 -7.85 -6.06
CA CYS A 162 -0.07 -8.24 -4.89
C CYS A 162 1.30 -8.83 -5.30
N ILE A 163 1.37 -9.62 -6.37
CA ILE A 163 2.65 -10.09 -6.93
C ILE A 163 3.50 -8.89 -7.36
N PHE A 164 2.91 -7.89 -8.02
CA PHE A 164 3.60 -6.67 -8.43
C PHE A 164 4.12 -5.87 -7.23
N LEU A 165 3.27 -5.62 -6.23
CA LEU A 165 3.61 -4.78 -5.08
C LEU A 165 4.61 -5.44 -4.12
N TYR A 166 4.71 -6.77 -4.11
CA TYR A 166 5.47 -7.49 -3.08
C TYR A 166 6.54 -8.44 -3.62
N THR A 167 6.80 -8.44 -4.93
CA THR A 167 8.09 -8.94 -5.46
C THR A 167 9.17 -7.86 -5.32
N ARG A 168 10.44 -8.23 -5.51
CA ARG A 168 11.68 -7.54 -5.07
C ARG A 168 11.80 -6.03 -5.39
N ASP A 169 10.95 -5.47 -6.23
CA ASP A 169 10.91 -4.03 -6.55
C ASP A 169 10.05 -3.21 -5.55
N GLY A 170 9.20 -3.86 -4.74
CA GLY A 170 8.29 -3.20 -3.79
C GLY A 170 8.75 -3.06 -2.33
N PHE A 171 9.80 -3.79 -1.91
CA PHE A 171 10.49 -3.62 -0.62
C PHE A 171 11.81 -2.83 -0.82
#